data_AF-A0A094IB45-F1
#
_entry.id   AF-A0A094IB45-F1
#
_cell.length_a   1.000
_cell.length_b   1.000
_cell.length_c   1.000
_cell.angle_alpha   90.00
_cell.angle_beta   90.00
_cell.angle_gamma   90.00
#
_symmetry.space_group_name_H-M   'P 1'
#
loop_
_entity.id
_entity.type
_entity.pdbx_description
1 polymer ?
#
loop_
_entity_poly.entity_id
_entity_poly.type
_entity_poly.pdbx_seq_one_letter_code
_entity_poly.pdbx_strand_id
1 'polypeptide(L)'
;MSSSDPVKEFENLLSKSDFLFVVYYRGHWCPFCLSYLHDLSSISTTFSAAQATSLIVTAEPEIYLSATRSATGYTGAAIVDPTHILAKELKRRGLLDVAITEKKGYKHGMAQPAVLVMKKDGSVLESWAIVPKMMNMGGATDRPKLKEIWENAEAKSNGQHVVHEKYSSKGAMRVIQLSVIALMPEHAMQQAGRVDVGLGNETWHVHFVWIIKHSEHVEWFAEELKYLTNSASMPSSRVKFDLSIYVTGKVDSSNTEPTGNDASEMDVLDGDPCDGPGVLVPGRPSITQIFMDLRQKHDGLDAGVNVCGPRSLVTAVRKATANSSNQSGLFYVEEEAFEF
;
A
#
# COMPACT_ATOMS: atom_id res chain seq x y z
N MET A 1 32.06 6.07 2.73
CA MET A 1 31.44 6.28 4.05
C MET A 1 31.44 4.95 4.76
N SER A 2 31.96 4.90 5.99
CA SER A 2 32.23 3.67 6.74
C SER A 2 30.94 2.87 6.91
N SER A 3 30.80 1.76 6.18
CA SER A 3 29.80 0.73 6.48
C SER A 3 30.11 0.22 7.88
N SER A 4 29.39 0.72 8.90
CA SER A 4 29.39 0.09 10.22
C SER A 4 29.02 -1.38 10.02
N ASP A 5 29.64 -2.25 10.81
CA ASP A 5 29.26 -3.66 10.86
C ASP A 5 27.83 -3.75 11.42
N PRO A 6 26.83 -4.18 10.62
CA PRO A 6 25.42 -4.19 11.04
C PRO A 6 25.19 -5.01 12.32
N VAL A 7 25.99 -6.06 12.54
CA VAL A 7 25.88 -6.90 13.74
C VAL A 7 26.36 -6.14 14.97
N LYS A 8 27.51 -5.47 14.89
CA LYS A 8 28.03 -4.68 16.02
C LYS A 8 27.11 -3.53 16.38
N GLU A 9 26.50 -2.89 15.39
CA GLU A 9 25.54 -1.81 15.63
C GLU A 9 24.28 -2.33 16.35
N PHE A 10 23.75 -3.47 15.91
CA PHE A 10 22.66 -4.17 16.58
C PHE A 10 23.00 -4.53 18.04
N GLU A 11 24.18 -5.14 18.29
CA GLU A 11 24.61 -5.50 19.66
C GLU A 11 24.77 -4.26 20.55
N ASN A 12 25.33 -3.19 20.00
CA ASN A 12 25.50 -1.93 20.73
C ASN A 12 24.14 -1.33 21.12
N LEU A 13 23.15 -1.36 20.22
CA LEU A 13 21.78 -0.91 20.53
C LEU A 13 21.10 -1.81 21.57
N LEU A 14 21.25 -3.12 21.45
CA LEU A 14 20.71 -4.10 22.41
C LEU A 14 21.31 -3.91 23.81
N SER A 15 22.62 -3.70 23.91
CA SER A 15 23.31 -3.51 25.20
C SER A 15 22.89 -2.23 25.95
N LYS A 16 22.34 -1.25 25.24
CA LYS A 16 21.96 0.07 25.76
C LYS A 16 20.47 0.22 26.06
N SER A 17 19.66 -0.76 25.68
CA SER A 17 18.20 -0.68 25.77
C SER A 17 17.69 -1.83 26.61
N ASP A 18 16.64 -1.62 27.42
CA ASP A 18 16.01 -2.73 28.14
C ASP A 18 15.29 -3.66 27.17
N PHE A 19 14.70 -3.06 26.14
CA PHE A 19 14.12 -3.75 24.99
C PHE A 19 14.62 -3.16 23.67
N LEU A 20 14.84 -4.02 22.68
CA LEU A 20 15.11 -3.61 21.31
C LEU A 20 13.96 -4.09 20.41
N PHE A 21 13.26 -3.14 19.78
CA PHE A 21 12.15 -3.38 18.86
C PHE A 21 12.64 -3.18 17.42
N VAL A 22 12.88 -4.28 16.72
CA VAL A 22 13.43 -4.30 15.36
C VAL A 22 12.33 -4.47 14.32
N VAL A 23 12.32 -3.64 13.29
CA VAL A 23 11.40 -3.73 12.15
C VAL A 23 12.19 -3.79 10.84
N TYR A 24 12.13 -4.93 10.15
CA TYR A 24 12.59 -5.04 8.78
C TYR A 24 11.55 -4.49 7.81
N TYR A 25 12.00 -3.70 6.83
CA TYR A 25 11.16 -3.18 5.77
C TYR A 25 11.88 -3.25 4.41
N ARG A 26 11.10 -3.16 3.33
CA ARG A 26 11.58 -3.35 1.96
C ARG A 26 12.43 -2.17 1.45
N GLY A 27 11.89 -0.96 1.58
CA GLY A 27 12.48 0.27 1.04
C GLY A 27 11.47 1.42 1.00
N HIS A 28 11.95 2.62 0.69
CA HIS A 28 11.18 3.87 0.63
C HIS A 28 10.04 3.83 -0.39
N TRP A 29 10.17 3.04 -1.46
CA TRP A 29 9.16 2.90 -2.50
C TRP A 29 7.96 2.03 -2.09
N CYS A 30 8.02 1.32 -0.96
CA CYS A 30 6.95 0.42 -0.56
C CYS A 30 5.93 1.15 0.34
N PRO A 31 4.72 1.50 -0.15
CA PRO A 31 3.76 2.29 0.62
C PRO A 31 3.30 1.57 1.89
N PHE A 32 3.16 0.24 1.83
CA PHE A 32 2.84 -0.54 3.02
C PHE A 32 3.93 -0.44 4.09
N CYS A 33 5.21 -0.43 3.68
CA CYS A 33 6.32 -0.28 4.63
C CYS A 33 6.30 1.11 5.24
N LEU A 34 6.10 2.16 4.44
CA LEU A 34 6.02 3.53 4.96
C LEU A 34 4.88 3.68 5.97
N SER A 35 3.68 3.17 5.67
CA SER A 35 2.57 3.17 6.63
C SER A 35 2.91 2.38 7.91
N TYR A 36 3.65 1.29 7.81
CA TYR A 36 4.07 0.49 8.96
C TYR A 36 5.10 1.22 9.83
N LEU A 37 6.03 1.96 9.20
CA LEU A 37 7.00 2.78 9.92
C LEU A 37 6.38 4.04 10.53
N HIS A 38 5.35 4.60 9.90
CA HIS A 38 4.55 5.67 10.51
C HIS A 38 3.86 5.18 11.80
N ASP A 39 3.24 3.98 11.77
CA ASP A 39 2.71 3.37 12.99
C ASP A 39 3.79 3.18 14.06
N LEU A 40 4.98 2.70 13.69
CA LEU A 40 6.11 2.56 14.60
C LEU A 40 6.47 3.89 15.27
N SER A 41 6.49 4.97 14.49
CA SER A 41 6.72 6.33 15.01
C SER A 41 5.61 6.74 15.99
N SER A 42 4.34 6.45 15.66
CA SER A 42 3.20 6.79 16.52
C SER A 42 3.20 6.09 17.88
N ILE A 43 3.76 4.86 17.96
CA ILE A 43 3.87 4.11 19.22
C ILE A 43 5.20 4.33 19.95
N SER A 44 6.14 5.09 19.38
CA SER A 44 7.47 5.32 19.97
C SER A 44 7.43 5.99 21.35
N THR A 45 6.36 6.74 21.65
CA THR A 45 6.13 7.32 22.99
C THR A 45 5.94 6.24 24.05
N THR A 46 5.30 5.12 23.70
CA THR A 46 5.14 3.97 24.61
C THR A 46 6.47 3.28 24.90
N PHE A 47 7.38 3.25 23.92
CA PHE A 47 8.72 2.67 24.08
C PHE A 47 9.56 3.42 25.11
N SER A 48 9.42 4.76 25.15
CA SER A 48 10.17 5.61 26.09
C SER A 48 9.88 5.27 27.56
N ALA A 49 8.64 4.90 27.88
CA ALA A 49 8.26 4.50 29.23
C ALA A 49 8.92 3.18 29.67
N ALA A 50 9.20 2.29 28.72
CA ALA A 50 9.79 0.98 28.95
C ALA A 50 11.31 0.92 28.70
N GLN A 51 11.98 2.06 28.47
CA GLN A 51 13.39 2.12 28.02
C GLN A 51 13.65 1.24 26.78
N ALA A 52 12.67 1.17 25.90
CA ALA A 52 12.75 0.44 24.65
C ALA A 52 13.31 1.33 23.53
N THR A 53 14.17 0.76 22.70
CA THR A 53 14.69 1.42 21.49
C THR A 53 14.09 0.77 20.26
N SER A 54 13.54 1.59 19.35
CA SER A 54 13.16 1.13 18.03
C SER A 54 14.35 1.14 17.07
N LEU A 55 14.41 0.13 16.21
CA LEU A 55 15.41 -0.01 15.15
C LEU A 55 14.70 -0.42 13.85
N ILE A 56 14.92 0.32 12.76
CA ILE A 56 14.49 -0.11 11.42
C ILE A 56 15.66 -0.73 10.67
N VAL A 57 15.40 -1.75 9.86
CA VAL A 57 16.42 -2.43 9.05
C VAL A 57 15.94 -2.55 7.60
N THR A 58 16.78 -2.20 6.65
CA THR A 58 16.49 -2.33 5.21
C THR A 58 17.69 -2.82 4.43
N ALA A 59 17.44 -3.50 3.31
CA ALA A 59 18.47 -3.83 2.32
C ALA A 59 18.63 -2.76 1.23
N GLU A 60 17.82 -1.70 1.30
CA GLU A 60 17.87 -0.59 0.37
C GLU A 60 19.12 0.29 0.59
N PRO A 61 19.73 0.87 -0.45
CA PRO A 61 20.88 1.76 -0.28
C PRO A 61 20.61 2.96 0.65
N GLU A 62 21.64 3.33 1.43
CA GLU A 62 21.61 4.42 2.43
C GLU A 62 21.07 5.75 1.90
N ILE A 63 21.28 6.03 0.61
CA ILE A 63 20.82 7.27 -0.04
C ILE A 63 19.31 7.49 0.06
N TYR A 64 18.52 6.44 0.34
CA TYR A 64 17.07 6.51 0.47
C TYR A 64 16.57 6.61 1.92
N LEU A 65 17.47 6.53 2.91
CA LEU A 65 17.08 6.58 4.33
C LEU A 65 16.47 7.95 4.68
N SER A 66 17.01 9.04 4.13
CA SER A 66 16.48 10.39 4.35
C SER A 66 15.03 10.53 3.85
N ALA A 67 14.73 10.00 2.66
CA ALA A 67 13.39 9.97 2.10
C ALA A 67 12.43 9.14 2.97
N THR A 68 12.88 7.97 3.43
CA THR A 68 12.08 7.12 4.34
C THR A 68 11.75 7.85 5.64
N ARG A 69 12.73 8.51 6.26
CA ARG A 69 12.51 9.29 7.50
C ARG A 69 11.56 10.46 7.27
N SER A 70 11.71 11.18 6.17
CA SER A 70 10.84 12.29 5.81
C SER A 70 9.39 11.84 5.61
N ALA A 71 9.16 10.70 4.97
CA ALA A 71 7.81 10.20 4.66
C ALA A 71 7.10 9.59 5.88
N THR A 72 7.84 9.12 6.88
CA THR A 72 7.30 8.33 8.00
C THR A 72 7.33 9.08 9.34
N GLY A 73 8.10 10.16 9.42
CA GLY A 73 8.41 10.84 10.68
C GLY A 73 9.27 10.01 11.63
N TYR A 74 9.83 8.88 11.19
CA TYR A 74 10.66 8.02 12.02
C TYR A 74 12.05 8.64 12.24
N THR A 75 12.44 8.81 13.50
CA THR A 75 13.71 9.45 13.90
C THR A 75 14.67 8.50 14.65
N GLY A 76 14.24 7.27 14.93
CA GLY A 76 15.02 6.29 15.70
C GLY A 76 16.22 5.70 14.94
N ALA A 77 16.82 4.67 15.54
CA ALA A 77 17.97 3.97 14.95
C ALA A 77 17.59 3.28 13.64
N ALA A 78 18.55 3.21 12.71
CA ALA A 78 18.38 2.55 11.42
C ALA A 78 19.67 1.82 11.04
N ILE A 79 19.53 0.59 10.54
CA ILE A 79 20.63 -0.18 9.96
C ILE A 79 20.33 -0.42 8.48
N VAL A 80 21.29 -0.05 7.63
CA VAL A 80 21.25 -0.33 6.20
C VAL A 80 22.13 -1.55 5.91
N ASP A 81 21.48 -2.66 5.57
CA ASP A 81 22.05 -4.01 5.44
C ASP A 81 21.88 -4.57 4.01
N PRO A 82 22.48 -3.95 2.98
CA PRO A 82 22.26 -4.33 1.58
C PRO A 82 22.79 -5.72 1.20
N THR A 83 23.60 -6.34 2.06
CA THR A 83 24.20 -7.67 1.88
C THR A 83 23.62 -8.72 2.83
N HIS A 84 22.62 -8.35 3.64
CA HIS A 84 21.90 -9.18 4.61
C HIS A 84 22.81 -9.81 5.67
N ILE A 85 23.85 -9.09 6.12
CA ILE A 85 24.77 -9.56 7.15
C ILE A 85 24.03 -9.76 8.47
N LEU A 86 23.24 -8.77 8.89
CA LEU A 86 22.46 -8.86 10.14
C LEU A 86 21.38 -9.93 10.01
N ALA A 87 20.63 -9.93 8.90
CA ALA A 87 19.58 -10.92 8.68
C ALA A 87 20.10 -12.37 8.73
N LYS A 88 21.26 -12.65 8.09
CA LYS A 88 21.92 -13.97 8.15
C LYS A 88 22.37 -14.33 9.57
N GLU A 89 22.90 -13.37 10.32
CA GLU A 89 23.35 -13.60 11.69
C GLU A 89 22.18 -13.88 12.64
N LEU A 90 21.09 -13.13 12.55
CA LEU A 90 19.87 -13.39 13.33
C LEU A 90 19.29 -14.78 13.04
N LYS A 91 19.32 -15.20 11.76
CA LYS A 91 18.92 -16.56 11.36
C LYS A 91 19.84 -17.62 11.95
N ARG A 92 21.16 -17.42 11.85
CA ARG A 92 22.18 -18.35 12.40
C ARG A 92 22.00 -18.57 13.91
N ARG A 93 21.56 -17.54 14.63
CA ARG A 93 21.27 -17.60 16.08
C ARG A 93 19.87 -18.14 16.41
N GLY A 94 19.02 -18.41 15.42
CA GLY A 94 17.64 -18.84 15.63
C GLY A 94 16.73 -17.75 16.21
N LEU A 95 17.08 -16.47 16.04
CA LEU A 95 16.32 -15.34 16.60
C LEU A 95 15.21 -14.87 15.64
N LEU A 96 15.54 -14.75 14.35
CA LEU A 96 14.63 -14.27 13.30
C LEU A 96 15.08 -14.80 11.94
N ASP A 97 14.14 -15.34 11.15
CA ASP A 97 14.40 -15.78 9.76
C ASP A 97 13.73 -14.82 8.77
N VAL A 98 14.46 -13.76 8.40
CA VAL A 98 13.98 -12.77 7.43
C VAL A 98 14.05 -13.36 6.03
N ALA A 99 12.89 -13.48 5.36
CA ALA A 99 12.86 -13.91 3.97
C ALA A 99 13.54 -12.88 3.06
N ILE A 100 14.42 -13.35 2.16
CA ILE A 100 15.11 -12.52 1.17
C ILE A 100 14.61 -12.94 -0.22
N THR A 101 14.11 -11.98 -1.00
CA THR A 101 13.57 -12.24 -2.35
C THR A 101 14.27 -11.40 -3.40
N GLU A 102 14.33 -11.87 -4.64
CA GLU A 102 14.88 -11.10 -5.75
C GLU A 102 14.05 -9.83 -6.03
N LYS A 103 14.72 -8.71 -6.28
CA LYS A 103 14.11 -7.44 -6.70
C LYS A 103 15.11 -6.63 -7.51
N LYS A 104 14.68 -6.11 -8.67
CA LYS A 104 15.49 -5.19 -9.47
C LYS A 104 15.95 -4.00 -8.61
N GLY A 105 17.25 -3.72 -8.63
CA GLY A 105 17.89 -2.69 -7.80
C GLY A 105 18.53 -3.22 -6.51
N TYR A 106 18.21 -4.46 -6.10
CA TYR A 106 18.76 -5.09 -4.90
C TYR A 106 19.71 -6.22 -5.27
N LYS A 107 21.01 -5.93 -5.34
CA LYS A 107 22.05 -6.87 -5.80
C LYS A 107 22.04 -8.21 -5.03
N HIS A 108 21.72 -8.17 -3.74
CA HIS A 108 21.69 -9.36 -2.86
C HIS A 108 20.27 -9.77 -2.47
N GLY A 109 19.26 -9.29 -3.19
CA GLY A 109 17.85 -9.45 -2.84
C GLY A 109 17.36 -8.40 -1.85
N MET A 110 16.05 -8.32 -1.71
CA MET A 110 15.33 -7.41 -0.82
C MET A 110 14.89 -8.17 0.43
N ALA A 111 15.10 -7.56 1.60
CA ALA A 111 14.59 -8.08 2.86
C ALA A 111 13.06 -7.91 2.92
N GLN A 112 12.37 -8.97 3.30
CA GLN A 112 10.94 -8.95 3.48
C GLN A 112 10.57 -8.46 4.89
N PRO A 113 9.35 -7.94 5.07
CA PRO A 113 8.90 -7.46 6.37
C PRO A 113 9.04 -8.49 7.49
N ALA A 114 9.62 -8.06 8.60
CA ALA A 114 9.78 -8.88 9.80
C ALA A 114 9.84 -7.98 11.04
N VAL A 115 9.52 -8.54 12.20
CA VAL A 115 9.55 -7.87 13.50
C VAL A 115 10.22 -8.79 14.51
N LEU A 116 11.08 -8.21 15.34
CA LEU A 116 11.76 -8.89 16.44
C LEU A 116 11.77 -7.97 17.67
N VAL A 117 11.31 -8.48 18.81
CA VAL A 117 11.37 -7.77 20.09
C VAL A 117 12.18 -8.61 21.07
N MET A 118 13.25 -8.02 21.60
CA MET A 118 14.19 -8.72 22.46
C MET A 118 14.52 -7.91 23.72
N LYS A 119 14.86 -8.61 24.80
CA LYS A 119 15.46 -8.04 26.01
C LYS A 119 16.97 -7.89 25.88
N LYS A 120 17.54 -7.01 26.69
CA LYS A 120 19.00 -6.81 26.83
C LYS A 120 19.81 -8.09 27.08
N ASP A 121 19.22 -9.08 27.75
CA ASP A 121 19.86 -10.37 28.04
C ASP A 121 19.88 -11.34 26.85
N GLY A 122 19.30 -10.94 25.71
CA GLY A 122 19.20 -11.76 24.50
C GLY A 122 17.92 -12.58 24.41
N SER A 123 17.03 -12.52 25.40
CA SER A 123 15.74 -13.23 25.35
C SER A 123 14.82 -12.64 24.29
N VAL A 124 14.28 -13.50 23.43
CA VAL A 124 13.28 -13.12 22.41
C VAL A 124 11.88 -13.13 23.03
N LEU A 125 11.19 -11.99 22.96
CA LEU A 125 9.80 -11.87 23.40
C LEU A 125 8.85 -12.10 22.23
N GLU A 126 9.14 -11.49 21.09
CA GLU A 126 8.34 -11.64 19.86
C GLU A 126 9.25 -11.81 18.65
N SER A 127 8.88 -12.71 17.75
CA SER A 127 9.57 -12.93 16.48
C SER A 127 8.53 -13.28 15.42
N TRP A 128 8.44 -12.44 14.41
CA TRP A 128 7.52 -12.60 13.29
C TRP A 128 8.25 -12.24 12.01
N ALA A 129 8.17 -13.10 11.00
CA ALA A 129 8.68 -12.81 9.67
C ALA A 129 7.64 -13.23 8.65
N ILE A 130 7.41 -12.39 7.64
CA ILE A 130 6.50 -12.76 6.57
C ILE A 130 7.12 -13.88 5.75
N VAL A 131 6.29 -14.85 5.38
CA VAL A 131 6.62 -15.85 4.36
C VAL A 131 5.97 -15.37 3.05
N PRO A 132 6.74 -14.88 2.06
CA PRO A 132 6.21 -14.40 0.80
C PRO A 132 5.41 -15.50 0.09
N LYS A 133 4.16 -15.21 -0.24
CA LYS A 133 3.24 -16.08 -0.98
C LYS A 133 2.41 -15.21 -1.94
N MET A 134 1.81 -15.82 -2.95
CA MET A 134 0.93 -15.08 -3.88
C MET A 134 -0.23 -14.41 -3.13
N MET A 135 -0.83 -15.11 -2.17
CA MET A 135 -1.97 -14.64 -1.37
C MET A 135 -1.67 -13.40 -0.51
N ASN A 136 -0.40 -13.18 -0.13
CA ASN A 136 0.03 -11.99 0.62
C ASN A 136 0.80 -10.99 -0.25
N MET A 137 0.56 -11.05 -1.56
CA MET A 137 1.14 -10.15 -2.55
C MET A 137 2.67 -10.17 -2.50
N GLY A 138 3.23 -11.38 -2.37
CA GLY A 138 4.67 -11.61 -2.24
C GLY A 138 5.26 -11.05 -0.94
N GLY A 139 4.45 -10.89 0.11
CA GLY A 139 4.83 -10.40 1.44
C GLY A 139 4.52 -8.90 1.68
N ALA A 140 3.69 -8.28 0.84
CA ALA A 140 3.38 -6.86 0.96
C ALA A 140 2.35 -6.58 2.05
N THR A 141 1.47 -7.54 2.32
CA THR A 141 0.35 -7.44 3.27
C THR A 141 0.59 -8.28 4.53
N ASP A 142 -0.45 -8.52 5.33
CA ASP A 142 -0.47 -9.47 6.46
C ASP A 142 0.44 -9.14 7.64
N ARG A 143 0.95 -7.91 7.72
CA ARG A 143 1.76 -7.51 8.87
C ARG A 143 0.89 -7.41 10.13
N PRO A 144 1.33 -7.99 11.25
CA PRO A 144 0.69 -7.80 12.55
C PRO A 144 0.75 -6.33 12.96
N LYS A 145 -0.26 -5.83 13.66
CA LYS A 145 -0.21 -4.47 14.21
C LYS A 145 0.92 -4.37 15.24
N LEU A 146 1.80 -3.37 15.07
CA LEU A 146 2.96 -3.18 15.95
C LEU A 146 2.57 -2.99 17.41
N LYS A 147 1.45 -2.32 17.68
CA LYS A 147 0.92 -2.15 19.02
C LYS A 147 0.60 -3.49 19.71
N GLU A 148 0.00 -4.43 19.00
CA GLU A 148 -0.36 -5.74 19.56
C GLU A 148 0.89 -6.59 19.84
N ILE A 149 1.91 -6.50 18.96
CA ILE A 149 3.22 -7.13 19.19
C ILE A 149 3.85 -6.56 20.45
N TRP A 150 3.80 -5.23 20.62
CA TRP A 150 4.34 -4.58 21.81
C TRP A 150 3.61 -5.00 23.09
N GLU A 151 2.28 -4.98 23.09
CA GLU A 151 1.45 -5.40 24.24
C GLU A 151 1.74 -6.86 24.64
N ASN A 152 1.93 -7.76 23.67
CA ASN A 152 2.37 -9.13 23.95
C ASN A 152 3.79 -9.21 24.50
N ALA A 153 4.72 -8.42 23.97
CA ALA A 153 6.09 -8.38 24.45
C ALA A 153 6.16 -7.89 25.91
N GLU A 154 5.40 -6.85 26.26
CA GLU A 154 5.30 -6.37 27.65
C GLU A 154 4.70 -7.42 28.57
N ALA A 155 3.60 -8.08 28.16
CA ALA A 155 2.99 -9.14 28.94
C ALA A 155 3.97 -10.30 29.20
N LYS A 156 4.67 -10.77 28.15
CA LYS A 156 5.72 -11.80 28.28
C LYS A 156 6.86 -11.34 29.18
N SER A 157 7.27 -10.07 29.09
CA SER A 157 8.32 -9.52 29.93
C SER A 157 7.97 -9.57 31.42
N ASN A 158 6.69 -9.40 31.74
CA ASN A 158 6.14 -9.42 33.10
C ASN A 158 5.72 -10.81 33.58
N GLY A 159 6.00 -11.87 32.81
CA GLY A 159 5.58 -13.24 33.13
C GLY A 159 4.07 -13.47 33.03
N GLN A 160 3.36 -12.62 32.28
CA GLN A 160 1.91 -12.72 32.04
C GLN A 160 1.61 -13.53 30.78
N HIS A 161 0.37 -14.00 30.65
CA HIS A 161 -0.12 -14.58 29.42
C HIS A 161 -0.19 -13.53 28.30
N VAL A 162 -0.01 -13.98 27.05
CA VAL A 162 -0.16 -13.11 25.88
C VAL A 162 -1.53 -12.45 25.85
N VAL A 163 -1.58 -11.17 25.48
CA VAL A 163 -2.81 -10.39 25.37
C VAL A 163 -3.56 -10.77 24.09
N HIS A 164 -2.81 -11.03 23.02
CA HIS A 164 -3.31 -11.37 21.69
C HIS A 164 -2.84 -12.77 21.30
N GLU A 165 -3.73 -13.75 21.30
CA GLU A 165 -3.44 -15.11 20.81
C GLU A 165 -3.15 -15.13 19.30
N LYS A 166 -3.77 -14.20 18.58
CA LYS A 166 -3.54 -13.95 17.16
C LYS A 166 -3.45 -12.45 16.95
N TYR A 167 -2.42 -12.02 16.22
CA TYR A 167 -2.36 -10.64 15.78
C TYR A 167 -3.45 -10.38 14.77
N SER A 168 -4.17 -9.28 14.97
CA SER A 168 -4.91 -8.73 13.86
C SER A 168 -3.89 -8.24 12.84
N SER A 169 -3.97 -8.78 11.62
CA SER A 169 -3.31 -8.14 10.50
C SER A 169 -3.93 -6.75 10.36
N LYS A 170 -3.16 -5.75 9.88
CA LYS A 170 -3.81 -4.57 9.28
C LYS A 170 -4.77 -5.10 8.22
N GLY A 171 -6.05 -5.12 8.59
CA GLY A 171 -7.05 -5.93 7.94
C GLY A 171 -7.06 -5.64 6.46
N ALA A 172 -6.79 -6.71 5.72
CA ALA A 172 -7.17 -6.93 4.35
C ALA A 172 -8.44 -6.19 3.93
N MET A 173 -9.44 -6.06 4.80
CA MET A 173 -10.70 -5.45 4.38
C MET A 173 -10.66 -3.93 4.14
N ARG A 174 -9.83 -3.15 4.86
CA ARG A 174 -9.67 -1.70 4.57
C ARG A 174 -8.54 -1.43 3.58
N VAL A 175 -7.50 -2.25 3.59
CA VAL A 175 -6.31 -2.04 2.77
C VAL A 175 -6.37 -2.85 1.48
N ILE A 176 -6.98 -4.04 1.38
CA ILE A 176 -6.95 -4.88 0.16
C ILE A 176 -8.00 -4.50 -0.87
N GLN A 177 -9.17 -3.97 -0.48
CA GLN A 177 -10.01 -3.26 -1.47
C GLN A 177 -9.27 -2.05 -2.07
N LEU A 178 -8.20 -1.59 -1.43
CA LEU A 178 -7.44 -0.39 -1.75
C LEU A 178 -5.99 -0.65 -2.27
N SER A 179 -5.43 -1.84 -2.03
CA SER A 179 -4.05 -2.24 -2.39
C SER A 179 -3.99 -2.88 -3.76
N VAL A 180 -5.06 -3.62 -4.08
CA VAL A 180 -5.34 -4.10 -5.43
C VAL A 180 -5.47 -2.91 -6.38
N ILE A 181 -6.13 -1.86 -5.92
CA ILE A 181 -6.29 -0.58 -6.61
C ILE A 181 -4.95 0.10 -6.90
N ALA A 182 -3.94 -0.10 -6.06
CA ALA A 182 -2.61 0.44 -6.28
C ALA A 182 -1.80 -0.31 -7.33
N LEU A 183 -1.89 -1.64 -7.30
CA LEU A 183 -1.02 -2.50 -8.08
C LEU A 183 -1.62 -2.90 -9.42
N MET A 184 -2.95 -2.84 -9.60
CA MET A 184 -3.57 -3.10 -10.90
C MET A 184 -3.11 -2.10 -11.97
N PRO A 185 -3.14 -0.76 -11.74
CA PRO A 185 -2.64 0.19 -12.71
C PRO A 185 -1.16 -0.01 -13.01
N GLU A 186 -0.33 -0.19 -11.98
CA GLU A 186 1.11 -0.39 -12.19
C GLU A 186 1.39 -1.69 -12.95
N HIS A 187 0.72 -2.79 -12.61
CA HIS A 187 0.87 -4.08 -13.28
C HIS A 187 0.33 -4.04 -14.71
N ALA A 188 -0.83 -3.43 -14.94
CA ALA A 188 -1.39 -3.22 -16.28
C ALA A 188 -0.47 -2.35 -17.14
N MET A 189 0.08 -1.26 -16.58
CA MET A 189 1.07 -0.42 -17.26
C MET A 189 2.37 -1.17 -17.55
N GLN A 190 2.85 -2.00 -16.61
CA GLN A 190 4.05 -2.82 -16.82
C GLN A 190 3.83 -3.95 -17.84
N GLN A 191 2.66 -4.59 -17.86
CA GLN A 191 2.31 -5.59 -18.86
C GLN A 191 2.18 -4.96 -20.25
N ALA A 192 1.47 -3.84 -20.35
CA ALA A 192 1.35 -3.06 -21.59
C ALA A 192 2.73 -2.61 -22.12
N GLY A 193 3.67 -2.29 -21.23
CA GLY A 193 5.06 -1.97 -21.59
C GLY A 193 5.94 -3.17 -21.97
N ARG A 194 5.53 -4.42 -21.68
CA ARG A 194 6.32 -5.64 -21.96
C ARG A 194 5.90 -6.39 -23.22
N VAL A 195 4.68 -6.17 -23.71
CA VAL A 195 4.20 -6.81 -24.95
C VAL A 195 4.87 -6.12 -26.15
N ASP A 196 6.10 -6.51 -26.43
CA ASP A 196 6.84 -6.16 -27.65
C ASP A 196 6.52 -7.17 -28.76
N VAL A 197 5.23 -7.46 -28.96
CA VAL A 197 4.75 -8.50 -29.87
C VAL A 197 4.28 -7.83 -31.15
N GLY A 198 5.20 -7.50 -32.06
CA GLY A 198 5.06 -7.44 -33.54
C GLY A 198 3.86 -6.72 -34.19
N LEU A 199 2.95 -6.15 -33.41
CA LEU A 199 1.76 -5.41 -33.78
C LEU A 199 2.12 -3.93 -33.61
N GLY A 200 1.53 -3.05 -34.42
CA GLY A 200 2.00 -1.69 -34.67
C GLY A 200 2.04 -0.75 -33.45
N ASN A 201 2.06 0.57 -33.70
CA ASN A 201 2.06 1.62 -32.67
C ASN A 201 0.77 1.67 -31.80
N GLU A 202 0.26 0.52 -31.35
CA GLU A 202 -0.94 0.43 -30.55
C GLU A 202 -0.68 1.03 -29.15
N THR A 203 -1.44 2.07 -28.84
CA THR A 203 -1.39 2.75 -27.55
C THR A 203 -2.40 2.08 -26.64
N TRP A 204 -1.96 1.62 -25.47
CA TRP A 204 -2.83 1.05 -24.46
C TRP A 204 -3.53 2.17 -23.71
N HIS A 205 -4.80 1.97 -23.38
CA HIS A 205 -5.56 2.90 -22.58
C HIS A 205 -6.09 2.20 -21.33
N VAL A 206 -5.69 2.70 -20.17
CA VAL A 206 -6.13 2.20 -18.86
C VAL A 206 -7.03 3.26 -18.24
N HIS A 207 -8.31 2.93 -18.06
CA HIS A 207 -9.25 3.77 -17.31
C HIS A 207 -9.46 3.16 -15.93
N PHE A 208 -8.97 3.85 -14.90
CA PHE A 208 -9.13 3.44 -13.52
C PHE A 208 -10.32 4.13 -12.85
N VAL A 209 -11.34 3.35 -12.49
CA VAL A 209 -12.55 3.83 -11.83
C VAL A 209 -12.52 3.44 -10.35
N TRP A 210 -12.38 4.42 -9.47
CA TRP A 210 -12.34 4.21 -8.03
C TRP A 210 -13.63 4.68 -7.37
N ILE A 211 -14.37 3.79 -6.71
CA ILE A 211 -15.61 4.14 -6.00
C ILE A 211 -15.35 4.05 -4.50
N ILE A 212 -15.40 5.19 -3.82
CA ILE A 212 -15.13 5.32 -2.38
C ILE A 212 -16.32 5.93 -1.65
N LYS A 213 -16.33 5.80 -0.32
CA LYS A 213 -17.37 6.40 0.52
C LYS A 213 -17.00 7.82 0.95
N HIS A 214 -15.76 8.06 1.35
CA HIS A 214 -15.31 9.36 1.87
C HIS A 214 -14.11 9.84 1.06
N SER A 215 -14.04 11.14 0.74
CA SER A 215 -12.95 11.74 -0.02
C SER A 215 -11.60 11.65 0.69
N GLU A 216 -11.58 11.64 2.03
CA GLU A 216 -10.39 11.39 2.85
C GLU A 216 -9.68 10.07 2.49
N HIS A 217 -10.42 9.10 1.94
CA HIS A 217 -9.81 7.84 1.48
C HIS A 217 -8.94 8.02 0.24
N VAL A 218 -8.92 9.19 -0.41
CA VAL A 218 -7.99 9.48 -1.52
C VAL A 218 -6.61 9.83 -0.99
N GLU A 219 -6.51 10.50 0.16
CA GLU A 219 -5.26 11.12 0.65
C GLU A 219 -4.12 10.12 0.79
N TRP A 220 -4.38 8.94 1.37
CA TRP A 220 -3.36 7.92 1.58
C TRP A 220 -2.86 7.29 0.25
N PHE A 221 -3.58 7.48 -0.86
CA PHE A 221 -3.27 6.94 -2.18
C PHE A 221 -2.94 8.00 -3.24
N ALA A 222 -3.06 9.28 -2.88
CA ALA A 222 -2.92 10.40 -3.80
C ALA A 222 -1.55 10.43 -4.47
N GLU A 223 -0.47 10.21 -3.71
CA GLU A 223 0.89 10.22 -4.24
C GLU A 223 1.15 9.09 -5.25
N GLU A 224 0.57 7.90 -5.05
CA GLU A 224 0.70 6.80 -6.01
C GLU A 224 -0.09 7.09 -7.29
N LEU A 225 -1.30 7.62 -7.16
CA LEU A 225 -2.08 8.06 -8.32
C LEU A 225 -1.31 9.14 -9.11
N LYS A 226 -0.69 10.10 -8.41
CA LYS A 226 0.15 11.16 -9.02
C LYS A 226 1.30 10.52 -9.79
N TYR A 227 1.99 9.57 -9.17
CA TYR A 227 3.09 8.83 -9.80
C TYR A 227 2.66 8.09 -11.08
N LEU A 228 1.54 7.37 -11.04
CA LEU A 228 1.00 6.64 -12.20
C LEU A 228 0.62 7.59 -13.34
N THR A 229 -0.07 8.69 -13.01
CA THR A 229 -0.50 9.69 -13.99
C THR A 229 0.70 10.39 -14.64
N ASN A 230 1.69 10.77 -13.83
CA ASN A 230 2.93 11.37 -14.33
C ASN A 230 3.72 10.40 -15.22
N SER A 231 3.77 9.12 -14.84
CA SER A 231 4.45 8.08 -15.62
C SER A 231 3.77 7.83 -16.97
N ALA A 232 2.43 7.81 -17.00
CA ALA A 232 1.64 7.68 -18.22
C ALA A 232 1.74 8.90 -19.13
N SER A 233 1.99 10.09 -18.57
CA SER A 233 2.11 11.35 -19.31
C SER A 233 3.47 11.54 -20.01
N MET A 234 4.45 10.67 -19.76
CA MET A 234 5.74 10.76 -20.44
C MET A 234 5.58 10.51 -21.96
N PRO A 235 6.24 11.28 -22.84
CA PRO A 235 6.14 11.08 -24.29
C PRO A 235 6.59 9.70 -24.78
N SER A 236 7.41 9.01 -23.99
CA SER A 236 7.87 7.65 -24.25
C SER A 236 6.87 6.57 -23.79
N SER A 237 5.81 6.93 -23.07
CA SER A 237 4.80 5.99 -22.60
C SER A 237 3.91 5.56 -23.76
N ARG A 238 3.76 4.24 -23.93
CA ARG A 238 2.73 3.65 -24.81
C ARG A 238 1.38 3.52 -24.12
N VAL A 239 1.26 3.95 -22.87
CA VAL A 239 0.07 3.79 -22.04
C VAL A 239 -0.49 5.15 -21.66
N LYS A 240 -1.77 5.36 -21.94
CA LYS A 240 -2.57 6.45 -21.40
C LYS A 240 -3.28 5.97 -20.14
N PHE A 241 -3.36 6.83 -19.13
CA PHE A 241 -3.98 6.54 -17.85
C PHE A 241 -5.02 7.62 -17.52
N ASP A 242 -6.28 7.23 -17.47
CA ASP A 242 -7.41 8.09 -17.08
C ASP A 242 -7.91 7.64 -15.70
N LEU A 243 -8.12 8.59 -14.78
CA LEU A 243 -8.56 8.34 -13.40
C LEU A 243 -9.89 9.02 -13.11
N SER A 244 -10.88 8.26 -12.62
CA SER A 244 -12.17 8.79 -12.16
C SER A 244 -12.47 8.29 -10.75
N ILE A 245 -12.65 9.21 -9.81
CA ILE A 245 -12.90 8.87 -8.40
C ILE A 245 -14.33 9.28 -8.03
N TYR A 246 -15.18 8.32 -7.71
CA TYR A 246 -16.57 8.54 -7.32
C TYR A 246 -16.73 8.47 -5.80
N VAL A 247 -17.22 9.56 -5.19
CA VAL A 247 -17.42 9.67 -3.74
C VAL A 247 -18.89 9.49 -3.40
N THR A 248 -19.23 8.37 -2.78
CA THR A 248 -20.63 7.93 -2.56
C THR A 248 -21.22 8.29 -1.20
N GLY A 249 -20.40 8.74 -0.25
CA GLY A 249 -20.85 9.22 1.04
C GLY A 249 -21.54 10.58 0.90
N LYS A 250 -22.42 10.89 1.86
CA LYS A 250 -22.99 12.23 1.95
C LYS A 250 -21.87 13.17 2.36
N VAL A 251 -21.69 14.25 1.61
CA VAL A 251 -20.94 15.41 2.11
C VAL A 251 -21.82 15.96 3.23
N ASP A 252 -21.37 15.85 4.49
CA ASP A 252 -22.09 16.46 5.59
C ASP A 252 -21.97 17.98 5.43
N SER A 253 -22.99 18.58 4.84
CA SER A 253 -23.13 20.03 4.66
C SER A 253 -23.41 20.74 5.99
N SER A 254 -22.64 20.45 7.05
CA SER A 254 -22.81 21.05 8.36
C SER A 254 -21.62 21.94 8.71
N ASN A 255 -21.75 23.23 8.38
CA ASN A 255 -21.47 24.34 9.30
C ASN A 255 -21.80 25.73 8.69
N THR A 256 -22.96 25.85 8.03
CA THR A 256 -23.52 27.17 7.76
C THR A 256 -24.96 27.18 8.24
N GLU A 257 -25.23 27.94 9.30
CA GLU A 257 -26.59 28.18 9.78
C GLU A 257 -27.45 28.77 8.66
N PRO A 258 -28.71 28.32 8.51
CA PRO A 258 -29.57 28.76 7.42
C PRO A 258 -30.18 30.12 7.75
N THR A 259 -29.72 31.17 7.08
CA THR A 259 -30.49 32.41 6.93
C THR A 259 -31.11 32.47 5.54
N GLY A 260 -32.44 32.30 5.49
CA GLY A 260 -33.30 32.99 4.53
C GLY A 260 -33.51 32.32 3.17
N ASN A 261 -34.74 31.85 2.98
CA ASN A 261 -35.47 31.64 1.72
C ASN A 261 -34.82 32.18 0.44
N ASP A 262 -34.52 31.29 -0.51
CA ASP A 262 -35.13 31.35 -1.84
C ASP A 262 -34.94 30.05 -2.62
N ALA A 263 -35.95 29.72 -3.42
CA ALA A 263 -36.04 28.52 -4.22
C ALA A 263 -35.59 28.81 -5.65
N SER A 264 -34.36 28.45 -6.01
CA SER A 264 -33.94 28.01 -7.35
C SER A 264 -32.43 28.08 -7.49
N GLU A 265 -31.78 26.93 -7.61
CA GLU A 265 -30.77 26.58 -8.63
C GLU A 265 -29.97 25.39 -8.11
N MET A 266 -29.83 24.38 -8.97
CA MET A 266 -29.04 23.20 -8.69
C MET A 266 -27.58 23.60 -8.85
N ASP A 267 -27.01 24.21 -7.80
CA ASP A 267 -25.59 24.56 -7.78
C ASP A 267 -24.78 23.29 -7.96
N VAL A 268 -24.16 23.20 -9.14
CA VAL A 268 -23.03 22.30 -9.39
C VAL A 268 -21.95 22.79 -8.45
N LEU A 269 -21.80 22.11 -7.31
CA LEU A 269 -20.66 22.31 -6.43
C LEU A 269 -19.41 22.11 -7.29
N ASP A 270 -18.73 23.20 -7.62
CA ASP A 270 -17.35 23.19 -8.11
C ASP A 270 -16.56 22.46 -7.03
N GLY A 271 -16.38 21.16 -7.25
CA GLY A 271 -15.73 20.27 -6.31
C GLY A 271 -14.34 20.82 -6.06
N ASP A 272 -14.06 21.10 -4.79
CA ASP A 272 -12.75 21.53 -4.34
C ASP A 272 -11.72 20.59 -4.99
N PRO A 273 -10.82 21.11 -5.85
CA PRO A 273 -9.92 20.27 -6.62
C PRO A 273 -9.05 19.53 -5.61
N CYS A 274 -9.33 18.24 -5.44
CA CYS A 274 -8.42 17.36 -4.74
C CYS A 274 -7.09 17.50 -5.46
N ASP A 275 -6.01 17.77 -4.73
CA ASP A 275 -4.65 17.90 -5.27
C ASP A 275 -4.13 16.57 -5.90
N GLY A 276 -4.99 15.56 -6.06
CA GLY A 276 -4.73 14.33 -6.78
C GLY A 276 -5.04 14.42 -8.29
N PRO A 277 -4.53 13.47 -9.10
CA PRO A 277 -4.58 13.54 -10.55
C PRO A 277 -5.91 13.08 -11.17
N GLY A 278 -7.01 13.16 -10.42
CA GLY A 278 -8.30 12.61 -10.82
C GLY A 278 -9.43 13.57 -10.52
N VAL A 279 -10.49 13.48 -11.31
CA VAL A 279 -11.72 14.23 -11.05
C VAL A 279 -12.49 13.52 -9.94
N LEU A 280 -12.74 14.23 -8.83
CA LEU A 280 -13.68 13.79 -7.82
C LEU A 280 -15.11 14.02 -8.34
N VAL A 281 -15.85 12.94 -8.51
CA VAL A 281 -17.24 12.98 -8.95
C VAL A 281 -18.13 12.60 -7.77
N PRO A 282 -19.00 13.50 -7.28
CA PRO A 282 -19.92 13.14 -6.21
C PRO A 282 -20.97 12.14 -6.69
N GLY A 283 -21.32 11.19 -5.83
CA GLY A 283 -22.36 10.20 -6.07
C GLY A 283 -21.86 8.85 -6.59
N ARG A 284 -22.83 7.97 -6.88
CA ARG A 284 -22.56 6.62 -7.39
C ARG A 284 -22.51 6.65 -8.92
N PRO A 285 -21.48 6.07 -9.56
CA PRO A 285 -21.41 6.05 -11.01
C PRO A 285 -22.49 5.18 -11.64
N SER A 286 -22.96 5.58 -12.81
CA SER A 286 -23.65 4.69 -13.74
C SER A 286 -22.60 3.93 -14.54
N ILE A 287 -22.35 2.67 -14.21
CA ILE A 287 -21.36 1.83 -14.91
C ILE A 287 -21.71 1.70 -16.40
N THR A 288 -23.00 1.61 -16.73
CA THR A 288 -23.46 1.59 -18.12
C THR A 288 -23.08 2.86 -18.86
N GLN A 289 -23.21 4.03 -18.22
CA GLN A 289 -22.83 5.29 -18.84
C GLN A 289 -21.32 5.35 -19.08
N ILE A 290 -20.50 4.95 -18.11
CA ILE A 290 -19.04 4.87 -18.27
C ILE A 290 -18.67 4.04 -19.50
N PHE A 291 -19.32 2.90 -19.71
CA PHE A 291 -19.05 2.03 -20.86
C PHE A 291 -19.48 2.65 -22.18
N MET A 292 -20.62 3.35 -22.19
CA MET A 292 -21.09 4.09 -23.36
C MET A 292 -20.14 5.23 -23.72
N ASP A 293 -19.69 5.99 -22.73
CA ASP A 293 -18.74 7.09 -22.92
C ASP A 293 -17.40 6.58 -23.46
N LEU A 294 -16.89 5.45 -22.93
CA LEU A 294 -15.68 4.79 -23.43
C LEU A 294 -15.82 4.32 -24.88
N ARG A 295 -16.98 3.75 -25.25
CA ARG A 295 -17.24 3.36 -26.65
C ARG A 295 -17.34 4.56 -27.58
N GLN A 296 -17.94 5.66 -27.12
CA GLN A 296 -18.02 6.87 -27.91
C GLN A 296 -16.64 7.51 -28.11
N LYS A 297 -15.77 7.40 -27.10
CA LYS A 297 -14.38 7.87 -27.16
C LYS A 297 -13.48 6.97 -28.03
N HIS A 298 -13.82 5.69 -28.15
CA HIS A 298 -13.00 4.68 -28.83
C HIS A 298 -13.84 3.81 -29.77
N ASP A 299 -13.83 4.16 -31.06
CA ASP A 299 -14.49 3.36 -32.11
C ASP A 299 -13.90 1.95 -32.17
N GLY A 300 -14.76 0.93 -32.23
CA GLY A 300 -14.31 -0.46 -32.34
C GLY A 300 -13.76 -1.07 -31.05
N LEU A 301 -13.99 -0.45 -29.88
CA LEU A 301 -13.35 -0.84 -28.62
C LEU A 301 -13.65 -2.28 -28.21
N ASP A 302 -12.59 -3.08 -28.11
CA ASP A 302 -12.53 -4.29 -27.30
C ASP A 302 -11.77 -3.99 -26.00
N ALA A 303 -12.38 -4.25 -24.85
CA ALA A 303 -11.82 -3.87 -23.56
C ALA A 303 -11.95 -4.98 -22.51
N GLY A 304 -10.86 -5.24 -21.80
CA GLY A 304 -10.86 -6.00 -20.54
C GLY A 304 -11.34 -5.11 -19.40
N VAL A 305 -12.22 -5.66 -18.55
CA VAL A 305 -12.80 -4.98 -17.39
C VAL A 305 -12.56 -5.84 -16.16
N ASN A 306 -11.59 -5.44 -15.36
CA ASN A 306 -11.32 -6.08 -14.09
C ASN A 306 -12.11 -5.37 -13.00
N VAL A 307 -12.92 -6.12 -12.25
CA VAL A 307 -13.72 -5.56 -11.15
C VAL A 307 -13.35 -6.23 -9.84
N CYS A 308 -12.97 -5.40 -8.86
CA CYS A 308 -12.76 -5.78 -7.47
C CYS A 308 -13.61 -4.89 -6.57
N GLY A 309 -14.57 -5.49 -5.85
CA GLY A 309 -15.46 -4.72 -4.98
C GLY A 309 -16.65 -5.53 -4.46
N PRO A 310 -17.65 -4.88 -3.83
CA PRO A 310 -18.81 -5.57 -3.30
C PRO A 310 -19.60 -6.27 -4.41
N ARG A 311 -20.27 -7.38 -4.08
CA ARG A 311 -21.04 -8.18 -5.04
C ARG A 311 -22.06 -7.38 -5.85
N SER A 312 -22.62 -6.32 -5.26
CA SER A 312 -23.53 -5.40 -5.95
C SER A 312 -22.85 -4.62 -7.08
N LEU A 313 -21.60 -4.18 -6.90
CA LEU A 313 -20.80 -3.54 -7.93
C LEU A 313 -20.43 -4.54 -9.03
N VAL A 314 -19.93 -5.72 -8.67
CA VAL A 314 -19.61 -6.78 -9.65
C VAL A 314 -20.83 -7.14 -10.51
N THR A 315 -22.00 -7.27 -9.88
CA THR A 315 -23.25 -7.52 -10.59
C THR A 315 -23.63 -6.37 -11.52
N ALA A 316 -23.43 -5.11 -11.09
CA ALA A 316 -23.70 -3.94 -11.93
C ALA A 316 -22.75 -3.88 -13.13
N VAL A 317 -21.46 -4.18 -12.94
CA VAL A 317 -20.46 -4.27 -14.02
C VAL A 317 -20.85 -5.35 -15.02
N ARG A 318 -21.14 -6.58 -14.57
CA ARG A 318 -21.58 -7.67 -15.46
C ARG A 318 -22.79 -7.29 -16.31
N LYS A 319 -23.79 -6.65 -15.70
CA LYS A 319 -24.99 -6.18 -16.42
C LYS A 319 -24.64 -5.09 -17.44
N ALA A 320 -23.81 -4.11 -17.06
CA ALA A 320 -23.37 -3.05 -17.97
C ALA A 320 -22.59 -3.63 -19.16
N THR A 321 -21.67 -4.56 -18.91
CA THR A 321 -20.92 -5.28 -19.95
C THR A 321 -21.82 -5.99 -20.94
N ALA A 322 -22.80 -6.77 -20.45
CA ALA A 322 -23.73 -7.49 -21.32
C ALA A 322 -24.56 -6.54 -22.19
N ASN A 323 -24.95 -5.38 -21.65
CA ASN A 323 -25.75 -4.38 -22.36
C ASN A 323 -24.94 -3.53 -23.34
N SER A 324 -23.65 -3.31 -23.05
CA SER A 324 -22.78 -2.42 -23.82
C SER A 324 -21.89 -3.15 -24.84
N SER A 325 -21.84 -4.49 -24.82
CA SER A 325 -21.13 -5.30 -25.82
C SER A 325 -22.00 -5.55 -27.03
N ASN A 326 -21.45 -5.44 -28.24
CA ASN A 326 -22.16 -5.72 -29.49
C ASN A 326 -21.19 -6.12 -30.62
N GLN A 327 -21.69 -6.21 -31.86
CA GLN A 327 -20.90 -6.65 -33.01
C GLN A 327 -19.71 -5.74 -33.36
N SER A 328 -19.71 -4.48 -32.90
CA SER A 328 -18.66 -3.52 -33.20
C SER A 328 -17.68 -3.31 -32.03
N GLY A 329 -17.73 -4.13 -30.98
CA GLY A 329 -16.84 -4.02 -29.82
C GLY A 329 -17.38 -4.74 -28.59
N LEU A 330 -16.48 -5.40 -27.87
CA LEU A 330 -16.79 -6.30 -26.76
C LEU A 330 -16.12 -5.84 -25.45
N PHE A 331 -16.87 -5.93 -24.36
CA PHE A 331 -16.29 -5.81 -23.01
C PHE A 331 -16.17 -7.22 -22.40
N TYR A 332 -14.99 -7.56 -21.91
CA TYR A 332 -14.69 -8.82 -21.25
C TYR A 332 -14.53 -8.56 -19.75
N VAL A 333 -15.42 -9.11 -18.93
CA VAL A 333 -15.35 -8.91 -17.47
C VAL A 333 -14.63 -10.06 -16.81
N GLU A 334 -13.61 -9.72 -16.04
CA GLU A 334 -12.99 -10.62 -15.08
C GLU A 334 -13.34 -10.14 -13.67
N GLU A 335 -13.92 -11.05 -12.88
CA GLU A 335 -14.12 -10.82 -11.45
C GLU A 335 -12.80 -11.13 -10.78
N GLU A 336 -12.10 -10.10 -10.34
CA GLU A 336 -10.92 -10.26 -9.51
C GLU A 336 -11.39 -10.48 -8.07
N ALA A 337 -11.77 -11.72 -7.78
CA ALA A 337 -11.89 -12.21 -6.42
C ALA A 337 -10.47 -12.53 -5.94
N PHE A 338 -9.88 -11.61 -5.18
CA PHE A 338 -8.75 -11.94 -4.33
C PHE A 338 -9.31 -12.84 -3.23
N GLU A 339 -9.41 -14.15 -3.51
CA GLU A 339 -9.79 -15.15 -2.53
C GLU A 339 -8.76 -15.10 -1.39
N PHE A 340 -9.25 -14.89 -0.17
CA PHE A 340 -8.49 -14.82 1.07
C PHE A 340 -8.48 -16.14 1.80
#